data_AF-A0A8T3CVI8-F1
#
_entry.id   AF-A0A8T3CVI8-F1
#
_cell.length_a   1.000
_cell.length_b   1.000
_cell.length_c   1.000
_cell.angle_alpha   90.00
_cell.angle_beta   90.00
_cell.angle_gamma   90.00
#
_symmetry.space_group_name_H-M   'P 1'
#
loop_
_entity.id
_entity.type
_entity.pdbx_description
1 polymer ?
#
loop_
_entity_poly.entity_id
_entity_poly.type
_entity_poly.pdbx_seq_one_letter_code
_entity_poly.pdbx_strand_id
1 'polypeptide(L)'
;MAQEKIRIALGTVKRKLKAFKKGKLICDHTAEHIKSQAQHTERYIKREFEKLQQFLKDEEAARIAALREEEEQKSQMMKKKIKKMTEEISSLSERIRAIERELGAEDVSFLQKYKHTEKKAQCTLQDPEKVSGALIDVAKHLGNLKYRVWEKMLPTLQYSEYRGRDFHIVTVQGESSASFTQAAKASQSHVGPVCVRALE
;
A
#
# COMPACT_ATOMS: atom_id res chain seq x y z
N MET A 1 29.70 -65.11 43.85
CA MET A 1 28.58 -64.13 43.88
C MET A 1 29.00 -62.70 43.53
N ALA A 2 30.02 -62.10 44.17
CA ALA A 2 30.38 -60.69 43.94
C ALA A 2 30.88 -60.39 42.51
N GLN A 3 31.74 -61.24 41.96
CA GLN A 3 32.31 -61.05 40.61
C GLN A 3 31.24 -61.10 39.50
N GLU A 4 30.23 -61.94 39.64
CA GLU A 4 29.13 -62.05 38.68
C GLU A 4 28.21 -60.82 38.72
N LYS A 5 27.92 -60.30 39.92
CA LYS A 5 27.18 -59.03 40.10
C LYS A 5 27.89 -57.87 39.40
N ILE A 6 29.23 -57.80 39.51
CA ILE A 6 30.05 -56.77 38.84
C ILE A 6 29.99 -56.92 37.31
N ARG A 7 30.02 -58.14 36.77
CA ARG A 7 29.90 -58.37 35.32
C ARG A 7 28.55 -57.90 34.77
N ILE A 8 27.44 -58.18 35.47
CA ILE A 8 26.10 -57.70 35.10
C ILE A 8 26.04 -56.17 35.14
N ALA A 9 26.57 -55.56 36.20
CA ALA A 9 26.64 -54.10 36.33
C ALA A 9 27.45 -53.47 35.19
N LEU A 10 28.61 -54.05 34.84
CA LEU A 10 29.43 -53.60 33.71
C LEU A 10 28.68 -53.67 32.38
N GLY A 11 27.93 -54.75 32.13
CA GLY A 11 27.07 -54.88 30.95
C GLY A 11 26.00 -53.78 30.87
N THR A 12 25.39 -53.44 32.01
CA THR A 12 24.42 -52.34 32.11
C THR A 12 25.05 -50.98 31.84
N VAL A 13 26.23 -50.69 32.40
CA VAL A 13 26.96 -49.44 32.15
C VAL A 13 27.35 -49.32 30.67
N LYS A 14 27.85 -50.39 30.04
CA LYS A 14 28.18 -50.40 28.61
C LYS A 14 26.95 -50.13 27.72
N ARG A 15 25.78 -50.68 28.05
CA ARG A 15 24.52 -50.40 27.32
C ARG A 15 24.09 -48.94 27.48
N LYS A 16 24.12 -48.40 28.70
CA LYS A 16 23.83 -46.97 28.95
C LYS A 16 24.77 -46.06 28.16
N LEU A 17 26.08 -46.34 28.15
CA LEU A 17 27.04 -45.56 27.36
C LEU A 17 26.69 -45.51 25.88
N LYS A 18 26.29 -46.64 25.27
CA LYS A 18 25.83 -46.67 23.87
C LYS A 18 24.57 -45.84 23.65
N ALA A 19 23.60 -45.92 24.57
CA ALA A 19 22.37 -45.13 24.51
C ALA A 19 22.66 -43.62 24.60
N PHE A 20 23.51 -43.19 25.54
CA PHE A 20 23.92 -41.79 25.66
C PHE A 20 24.67 -41.28 24.43
N LYS A 21 25.52 -42.10 23.80
CA LYS A 21 26.18 -41.74 22.54
C LYS A 21 25.18 -41.52 21.39
N LYS A 22 24.16 -42.38 21.27
CA LYS A 22 23.09 -42.22 20.28
C LYS A 22 22.23 -40.99 20.56
N GLY A 23 21.85 -40.79 21.82
CA GLY A 23 21.10 -39.60 22.25
C GLY A 23 21.86 -38.31 21.96
N LYS A 24 23.16 -38.27 22.21
CA LYS A 24 24.01 -37.12 21.88
C LYS A 24 23.99 -36.81 20.38
N LEU A 25 24.20 -37.80 19.51
CA LEU A 25 24.17 -37.60 18.05
C LEU A 25 22.83 -37.04 17.56
N ILE A 26 21.73 -37.52 18.14
CA ILE A 26 20.39 -36.99 17.87
C ILE A 26 20.30 -35.52 18.27
N CYS A 27 20.71 -35.18 19.50
CA CYS A 27 20.69 -33.79 19.98
C CYS A 27 21.57 -32.86 19.13
N ASP A 28 22.77 -33.31 18.75
CA ASP A 28 23.69 -32.56 17.90
C ASP A 28 23.02 -32.25 16.54
N HIS A 29 22.41 -33.25 15.89
CA HIS A 29 21.67 -33.05 14.63
C HIS A 29 20.44 -32.14 14.79
N THR A 30 19.68 -32.30 15.87
CA THR A 30 18.52 -31.44 16.16
C THR A 30 18.93 -29.98 16.36
N ALA A 31 20.05 -29.72 17.03
CA ALA A 31 20.57 -28.37 17.22
C ALA A 31 20.95 -27.70 15.89
N GLU A 32 21.59 -28.45 14.98
CA GLU A 32 21.89 -27.97 13.62
C GLU A 32 20.62 -27.67 12.82
N HIS A 33 19.62 -28.55 12.91
CA HIS A 33 18.34 -28.36 12.23
C HIS A 33 17.59 -27.11 12.74
N ILE A 34 17.56 -26.88 14.06
CA ILE A 34 16.95 -25.67 14.65
C ILE A 34 17.61 -24.41 14.08
N LYS A 35 18.94 -24.39 14.00
CA LYS A 35 19.69 -23.26 13.44
C LYS A 35 19.34 -23.03 11.97
N SER A 36 19.32 -24.09 11.17
CA SER A 36 18.97 -24.00 9.74
C SER A 36 17.53 -23.51 9.53
N GLN A 37 16.58 -24.04 10.31
CA GLN A 37 15.18 -23.65 10.26
C GLN A 37 14.98 -22.19 10.64
N ALA A 38 15.63 -21.72 11.71
CA ALA A 38 15.57 -20.32 12.13
C ALA A 38 16.07 -19.38 11.02
N GLN A 39 17.22 -19.71 10.41
CA GLN A 39 17.77 -18.92 9.30
C GLN A 39 16.86 -18.93 8.05
N HIS A 40 16.24 -20.06 7.74
CA HIS A 40 15.31 -20.16 6.62
C HIS A 40 14.07 -19.30 6.86
N THR A 41 13.45 -19.42 8.04
CA THR A 41 12.28 -18.63 8.44
C THR A 41 12.59 -17.14 8.45
N GLU A 42 13.76 -16.73 8.96
CA GLU A 42 14.19 -15.33 8.94
C GLU A 42 14.28 -14.79 7.51
N ARG A 43 14.91 -15.52 6.58
CA ARG A 43 14.95 -15.13 5.16
C ARG A 43 13.57 -15.08 4.52
N TYR A 44 12.66 -15.96 4.93
CA TYR A 44 11.30 -15.94 4.42
C TYR A 44 10.55 -14.70 4.91
N ILE A 45 10.59 -14.40 6.22
CA ILE A 45 9.98 -13.20 6.80
C ILE A 45 10.48 -11.95 6.08
N LYS A 46 11.81 -11.82 5.90
CA LYS A 46 12.40 -10.68 5.18
C LYS A 46 11.83 -10.51 3.77
N ARG A 47 11.74 -11.59 2.99
CA ARG A 47 11.19 -11.58 1.62
C ARG A 47 9.72 -11.16 1.57
N GLU A 48 8.88 -11.60 2.52
CA GLU A 48 7.47 -11.18 2.55
C GLU A 48 7.32 -9.70 2.89
N PHE A 49 8.13 -9.17 3.82
CA PHE A 49 8.15 -7.75 4.13
C PHE A 49 8.68 -6.90 2.97
N GLU A 50 9.69 -7.38 2.24
CA GLU A 50 10.20 -6.72 1.02
C GLU A 50 9.11 -6.60 -0.05
N LYS A 51 8.32 -7.66 -0.28
CA LYS A 51 7.18 -7.64 -1.21
C LYS A 51 6.14 -6.60 -0.79
N LEU A 52 5.80 -6.53 0.51
CA LEU A 52 4.87 -5.54 1.02
C LEU A 52 5.40 -4.11 0.85
N GLN A 53 6.67 -3.88 1.17
CA GLN A 53 7.30 -2.57 0.98
C GLN A 53 7.30 -2.16 -0.49
N GLN A 54 7.58 -3.08 -1.41
CA GLN A 54 7.53 -2.80 -2.85
C GLN A 54 6.11 -2.45 -3.30
N PHE A 55 5.11 -3.23 -2.88
CA PHE A 55 3.70 -2.95 -3.17
C PHE A 55 3.28 -1.54 -2.73
N LEU A 56 3.68 -1.12 -1.51
CA LEU A 56 3.36 0.21 -1.00
C LEU A 56 4.01 1.33 -1.82
N LYS A 57 5.26 1.15 -2.25
CA LYS A 57 5.96 2.11 -3.12
C LYS A 57 5.26 2.22 -4.47
N ASP A 58 4.86 1.10 -5.06
CA ASP A 58 4.19 1.07 -6.35
C ASP A 58 2.81 1.75 -6.28
N GLU A 59 2.03 1.51 -5.23
CA GLU A 59 0.73 2.14 -5.02
C GLU A 59 0.86 3.65 -4.71
N GLU A 60 1.89 4.07 -3.97
CA GLU A 60 2.22 5.49 -3.77
C GLU A 60 2.56 6.16 -5.11
N ALA A 61 3.48 5.58 -5.88
CA ALA A 61 3.89 6.10 -7.19
C ALA A 61 2.71 6.22 -8.16
N ALA A 62 1.86 5.19 -8.24
CA ALA A 62 0.67 5.20 -9.08
C ALA A 62 -0.31 6.32 -8.72
N ARG A 63 -0.50 6.59 -7.42
CA ARG A 63 -1.37 7.67 -6.95
C ARG A 63 -0.80 9.05 -7.22
N ILE A 64 0.49 9.24 -6.99
CA ILE A 64 1.18 10.49 -7.33
C ILE A 64 1.06 10.74 -8.84
N ALA A 65 1.25 9.73 -9.68
CA ALA A 65 1.07 9.85 -11.12
C ALA A 65 -0.36 10.27 -11.49
N ALA A 66 -1.38 9.65 -10.89
CA ALA A 66 -2.78 10.02 -11.13
C ALA A 66 -3.10 11.46 -10.68
N LEU A 67 -2.47 11.95 -9.60
CA LEU A 67 -2.58 13.34 -9.15
C LEU A 67 -1.93 14.30 -10.16
N ARG A 68 -0.74 13.98 -10.67
CA ARG A 68 -0.03 14.79 -11.67
C ARG A 68 -0.77 14.88 -13.00
N GLU A 69 -1.37 13.77 -13.44
CA GLU A 69 -2.23 13.74 -14.61
C GLU A 69 -3.42 14.71 -14.44
N GLU A 70 -4.07 14.70 -13.28
CA GLU A 70 -5.20 15.59 -12.99
C GLU A 70 -4.78 17.06 -12.92
N GLU A 71 -3.64 17.35 -12.29
CA GLU A 71 -3.03 18.69 -12.26
C GLU A 71 -2.80 19.23 -13.67
N GLU A 72 -2.15 18.45 -14.53
CA GLU A 72 -1.85 18.86 -15.90
C GLU A 72 -3.12 19.11 -16.70
N GLN A 73 -4.10 18.20 -16.63
CA GLN A 73 -5.38 18.35 -17.32
C GLN A 73 -6.11 19.64 -16.90
N LYS A 74 -6.19 19.92 -15.59
CA LYS A 74 -6.86 21.12 -15.05
C LYS A 74 -6.09 22.40 -15.37
N SER A 75 -4.75 22.36 -15.31
CA SER A 75 -3.88 23.46 -15.70
C SER A 75 -4.03 23.83 -17.17
N GLN A 76 -4.02 22.84 -18.08
CA GLN A 76 -4.18 23.07 -19.51
C GLN A 76 -5.57 23.61 -19.86
N MET A 77 -6.62 23.09 -19.21
CA MET A 77 -7.97 23.64 -19.35
C MET A 77 -8.00 25.13 -18.97
N MET A 78 -7.37 25.50 -17.84
CA MET A 78 -7.33 26.89 -17.40
C MET A 78 -6.55 27.78 -18.36
N LYS A 79 -5.39 27.31 -18.85
CA LYS A 79 -4.58 28.02 -19.84
C LYS A 79 -5.35 28.33 -21.12
N LYS A 80 -6.15 27.37 -21.63
CA LYS A 80 -7.03 27.58 -22.79
C LYS A 80 -8.12 28.60 -22.51
N LYS A 81 -8.77 28.55 -21.34
CA LYS A 81 -9.79 29.53 -20.93
C LYS A 81 -9.21 30.94 -20.84
N ILE A 82 -8.05 31.10 -20.19
CA ILE A 82 -7.34 32.38 -20.09
C ILE A 82 -6.99 32.92 -21.48
N LYS A 83 -6.46 32.07 -22.37
CA LYS A 83 -6.10 32.49 -23.73
C LYS A 83 -7.32 33.00 -24.50
N LYS A 84 -8.44 32.27 -24.47
CA LYS A 84 -9.69 32.69 -25.11
C LYS A 84 -10.19 34.03 -24.56
N MET A 85 -10.21 34.20 -23.24
CA MET A 85 -10.60 35.48 -22.62
C MET A 85 -9.65 36.62 -23.02
N THR A 86 -8.35 36.36 -23.13
CA THR A 86 -7.36 37.36 -23.56
C THR A 86 -7.65 37.84 -25.00
N GLU A 87 -8.01 36.92 -25.89
CA GLU A 87 -8.39 37.22 -27.28
C GLU A 87 -9.70 38.03 -27.33
N GLU A 88 -10.72 37.64 -26.55
CA GLU A 88 -11.99 38.36 -26.43
C GLU A 88 -11.80 39.77 -25.85
N ILE A 89 -11.00 39.93 -24.78
CA ILE A 89 -10.66 41.22 -24.19
C ILE A 89 -9.98 42.12 -25.22
N SER A 90 -9.03 41.58 -26.00
CA SER A 90 -8.30 42.34 -27.03
C SER A 90 -9.24 42.82 -28.13
N SER A 91 -10.12 41.95 -28.63
CA SER A 91 -11.13 42.26 -29.64
C SER A 91 -12.11 43.34 -29.16
N LEU A 92 -12.64 43.18 -27.94
CA LEU A 92 -13.53 44.19 -27.34
C LEU A 92 -12.82 45.53 -27.14
N SER A 93 -11.57 45.51 -26.67
CA SER A 93 -10.76 46.72 -26.48
C SER A 93 -10.52 47.46 -27.80
N GLU A 94 -10.23 46.73 -28.88
CA GLU A 94 -10.11 47.31 -30.23
C GLU A 94 -11.42 47.92 -30.71
N ARG A 95 -12.54 47.24 -30.46
CA ARG A 95 -13.87 47.71 -30.85
C ARG A 95 -14.26 48.99 -30.11
N ILE A 96 -14.01 49.04 -28.79
CA ILE A 96 -14.22 50.22 -27.95
C ILE A 96 -13.40 51.40 -28.49
N ARG A 97 -12.08 51.22 -28.69
CA ARG A 97 -11.21 52.28 -29.23
C ARG A 97 -11.66 52.79 -30.60
N ALA A 98 -12.24 51.92 -31.43
CA ALA A 98 -12.73 52.32 -32.74
C ALA A 98 -14.04 53.13 -32.65
N ILE A 99 -14.95 52.73 -31.75
CA ILE A 99 -16.19 53.47 -31.49
C ILE A 99 -15.88 54.84 -30.87
N GLU A 100 -14.99 54.91 -29.88
CA GLU A 100 -14.57 56.17 -29.25
C GLU A 100 -13.97 57.15 -30.25
N ARG A 101 -13.16 56.67 -31.20
CA ARG A 101 -12.61 57.50 -32.29
C ARG A 101 -13.69 58.02 -33.24
N GLU A 102 -14.69 57.20 -33.56
CA GLU A 102 -15.81 57.62 -34.41
C GLU A 102 -16.69 58.65 -33.70
N LEU A 103 -16.91 58.51 -32.38
CA LEU A 103 -17.65 59.46 -31.55
C LEU A 103 -16.94 60.82 -31.38
N GLY A 104 -15.61 60.85 -31.44
CA GLY A 104 -14.82 62.09 -31.36
C GLY A 104 -14.63 62.84 -32.68
N ALA A 105 -15.25 62.39 -33.78
CA ALA A 105 -15.13 63.02 -35.09
C ALA A 105 -16.05 64.25 -35.25
N GLU A 106 -15.71 65.17 -36.16
CA GLU A 106 -16.53 66.35 -36.50
C GLU A 106 -17.96 65.97 -36.96
N ASP A 107 -18.95 66.81 -36.66
CA ASP A 107 -20.39 66.50 -36.78
C ASP A 107 -20.82 65.93 -38.15
N VAL A 108 -20.36 66.52 -39.26
CA VAL A 108 -20.74 66.04 -40.60
C VAL A 108 -20.16 64.66 -40.89
N SER A 109 -18.92 64.41 -40.44
CA SER A 109 -18.22 63.12 -40.59
C SER A 109 -18.82 62.04 -39.70
N PHE A 110 -19.27 62.41 -38.49
CA PHE A 110 -19.95 61.53 -37.56
C PHE A 110 -21.33 61.11 -38.10
N LEU A 111 -22.15 62.06 -38.56
CA LEU A 111 -23.49 61.76 -39.10
C LEU A 111 -23.45 60.81 -40.29
N GLN A 112 -22.43 60.91 -41.16
CA GLN A 112 -22.23 59.97 -42.26
C GLN A 112 -21.91 58.54 -41.80
N LYS A 113 -21.24 58.38 -40.65
CA LYS A 113 -20.79 57.08 -40.12
C LYS A 113 -21.68 56.51 -39.03
N TYR A 114 -22.62 57.31 -38.49
CA TYR A 114 -23.48 56.97 -37.36
C TYR A 114 -24.07 55.56 -37.44
N LYS A 115 -24.74 55.21 -38.54
CA LYS A 115 -25.38 53.88 -38.68
C LYS A 115 -24.38 52.72 -38.63
N HIS A 116 -23.13 52.96 -39.06
CA HIS A 116 -22.08 51.96 -38.98
C HIS A 116 -21.57 51.83 -37.54
N THR A 117 -21.32 52.95 -36.87
CA THR A 117 -20.89 53.00 -35.46
C THR A 117 -21.92 52.35 -34.53
N GLU A 118 -23.21 52.64 -34.74
CA GLU A 118 -24.33 52.06 -33.99
C GLU A 118 -24.36 50.53 -34.10
N LYS A 119 -24.24 49.98 -35.32
CA LYS A 119 -24.14 48.53 -35.54
C LYS A 119 -22.91 47.93 -34.88
N LYS A 120 -21.78 48.64 -34.93
CA LYS A 120 -20.53 48.21 -34.31
C LYS A 120 -20.59 48.26 -32.79
N ALA A 121 -21.41 49.14 -32.20
CA ALA A 121 -21.63 49.23 -30.77
C ALA A 121 -22.49 48.08 -30.22
N GLN A 122 -23.35 47.46 -31.05
CA GLN A 122 -24.13 46.28 -30.64
C GLN A 122 -23.22 45.12 -30.27
N CYS A 123 -23.20 44.72 -28.99
CA CYS A 123 -22.41 43.61 -28.49
C CYS A 123 -23.30 42.37 -28.36
N THR A 124 -22.95 41.30 -29.08
CA THR A 124 -23.63 40.00 -29.01
C THR A 124 -22.77 38.93 -28.34
N LEU A 125 -21.62 39.33 -27.78
CA LEU A 125 -20.72 38.40 -27.10
C LEU A 125 -21.39 37.90 -25.82
N GLN A 126 -21.26 36.60 -25.55
CA GLN A 126 -21.75 36.02 -24.29
C GLN A 126 -20.81 36.36 -23.15
N ASP A 127 -21.37 36.40 -21.93
CA ASP A 127 -20.56 36.58 -20.72
C ASP A 127 -19.58 35.42 -20.52
N PRO A 128 -18.42 35.68 -19.87
CA PRO A 128 -17.48 34.63 -19.54
C PRO A 128 -18.11 33.51 -18.71
N GLU A 129 -17.86 32.27 -19.11
CA GLU A 129 -18.38 31.09 -18.43
C GLU A 129 -17.80 30.96 -17.01
N LYS A 130 -18.66 30.67 -16.01
CA LYS A 130 -18.22 30.37 -14.65
C LYS A 130 -17.35 29.12 -14.63
N VAL A 131 -16.28 29.16 -13.84
CA VAL A 131 -15.36 28.04 -13.67
C VAL A 131 -15.81 27.20 -12.47
N SER A 132 -16.29 25.99 -12.72
CA SER A 132 -16.57 24.98 -11.69
C SER A 132 -15.67 23.75 -11.89
N GLY A 133 -15.32 23.05 -10.80
CA GLY A 133 -14.54 21.81 -10.87
C GLY A 133 -13.06 21.96 -11.30
N ALA A 134 -12.52 23.19 -11.32
CA ALA A 134 -11.16 23.44 -11.82
C ALA A 134 -10.04 23.12 -10.83
N LEU A 135 -10.35 22.96 -9.54
CA LEU A 135 -9.37 22.61 -8.51
C LEU A 135 -9.22 21.10 -8.42
N ILE A 136 -8.06 20.64 -7.93
CA ILE A 136 -7.78 19.23 -7.66
C ILE A 136 -8.88 18.60 -6.78
N ASP A 137 -9.34 17.42 -7.15
CA ASP A 137 -10.23 16.60 -6.35
C ASP A 137 -9.43 15.86 -5.26
N VAL A 138 -9.16 16.58 -4.17
CA VAL A 138 -8.39 16.04 -3.04
C VAL A 138 -9.06 14.80 -2.44
N ALA A 139 -10.39 14.76 -2.41
CA ALA A 139 -11.15 13.65 -1.86
C ALA A 139 -10.99 12.36 -2.69
N LYS A 140 -10.94 12.47 -4.02
CA LYS A 140 -10.62 11.34 -4.91
C LYS A 140 -9.25 10.73 -4.62
N HIS A 141 -8.25 11.55 -4.29
CA HIS A 141 -6.87 11.08 -4.05
C HIS A 141 -6.64 10.56 -2.63
N LEU A 142 -7.18 11.24 -1.62
CA LEU A 142 -6.93 10.94 -0.20
C LEU A 142 -8.08 10.18 0.49
N GLY A 143 -9.28 10.20 -0.07
CA GLY A 143 -10.48 9.60 0.52
C GLY A 143 -10.33 8.09 0.71
N ASN A 144 -10.43 7.65 1.96
CA ASN A 144 -10.27 6.26 2.37
C ASN A 144 -8.96 5.62 1.88
N LEU A 145 -7.88 6.40 1.78
CA LEU A 145 -6.59 5.97 1.24
C LEU A 145 -6.12 4.64 1.86
N LYS A 146 -5.98 4.59 3.19
CA LYS A 146 -5.49 3.40 3.91
C LYS A 146 -6.34 2.16 3.61
N TYR A 147 -7.67 2.30 3.62
CA TYR A 147 -8.60 1.20 3.31
C TYR A 147 -8.43 0.70 1.88
N ARG A 148 -8.36 1.59 0.89
CA ARG A 148 -8.19 1.22 -0.52
C ARG A 148 -6.86 0.51 -0.80
N VAL A 149 -5.78 0.94 -0.14
CA VAL A 149 -4.47 0.27 -0.24
C VAL A 149 -4.54 -1.13 0.36
N TRP A 150 -5.15 -1.27 1.54
CA TRP A 150 -5.35 -2.58 2.17
C TRP A 150 -6.24 -3.51 1.34
N GLU A 151 -7.34 -3.00 0.76
CA GLU A 151 -8.25 -3.78 -0.10
C GLU A 151 -7.53 -4.32 -1.35
N LYS A 152 -6.67 -3.50 -1.98
CA LYS A 152 -5.82 -3.92 -3.11
C LYS A 152 -4.74 -4.92 -2.72
N MET A 153 -4.36 -4.97 -1.44
CA MET A 153 -3.38 -5.91 -0.94
C MET A 153 -3.98 -7.31 -0.78
N LEU A 154 -5.28 -7.44 -0.50
CA LEU A 154 -5.95 -8.73 -0.25
C LEU A 154 -5.69 -9.81 -1.32
N PRO A 155 -5.77 -9.55 -2.64
CA PRO A 155 -5.51 -10.57 -3.66
C PRO A 155 -4.06 -11.07 -3.70
N THR A 156 -3.12 -10.27 -3.18
CA THR A 156 -1.69 -10.65 -3.12
C THR A 156 -1.39 -11.58 -1.94
N LEU A 157 -2.31 -11.68 -0.98
CA LEU A 157 -2.27 -12.65 0.10
C LEU A 157 -2.65 -14.03 -0.43
N GLN A 158 -1.73 -14.68 -1.14
CA GLN A 158 -1.89 -16.11 -1.40
C GLN A 158 -2.02 -16.82 -0.06
N TYR A 159 -3.08 -17.63 0.10
CA TYR A 159 -3.19 -18.56 1.22
C TYR A 159 -2.04 -19.56 1.11
N SER A 160 -0.91 -19.25 1.75
CA SER A 160 0.16 -20.20 1.94
C SER A 160 -0.29 -21.13 3.05
N GLU A 161 -0.88 -22.25 2.64
CA GLU A 161 -1.04 -23.41 3.49
C GLU A 161 0.37 -23.87 3.86
N TYR A 162 0.95 -23.28 4.91
CA TYR A 162 2.17 -23.79 5.52
C TYR A 162 1.85 -25.19 6.05
N ARG A 163 1.94 -26.20 5.18
CA ARG A 163 2.05 -27.58 5.60
C ARG A 163 3.39 -27.71 6.30
N GLY A 164 3.38 -27.45 7.60
CA GLY A 164 4.46 -27.80 8.50
C GLY A 164 4.74 -29.29 8.40
N ARG A 165 5.60 -29.68 7.45
CA ARG A 165 6.17 -31.02 7.35
C ARG A 165 7.53 -31.13 8.04
N ASP A 166 7.80 -30.23 8.97
CA ASP A 166 9.00 -30.27 9.83
C ASP A 166 8.72 -30.81 11.23
N PHE A 167 7.58 -31.49 11.46
CA PHE A 167 7.39 -32.31 12.65
C PHE A 167 7.99 -33.72 12.41
N HIS A 168 9.31 -33.83 12.37
CA HIS A 168 9.95 -35.09 12.74
C HIS A 168 10.07 -35.09 14.26
N ILE A 169 9.05 -35.64 14.93
CA ILE A 169 9.13 -35.99 16.36
C ILE A 169 10.28 -36.99 16.47
N VAL A 170 11.44 -36.55 16.96
CA VAL A 170 12.46 -37.51 17.40
C VAL A 170 12.00 -38.06 18.74
N THR A 171 11.19 -39.13 18.70
CA THR A 171 10.84 -39.89 19.89
C THR A 171 12.10 -40.54 20.44
N VAL A 172 12.67 -39.94 21.49
CA VAL A 172 13.63 -40.64 22.35
C VAL A 172 12.83 -41.69 23.11
N GLN A 173 12.83 -42.93 22.62
CA GLN A 173 12.25 -44.07 23.34
C GLN A 173 12.91 -44.15 24.73
N GLY A 174 12.16 -43.84 25.78
CA GLY A 174 12.63 -43.97 27.16
C GLY A 174 11.83 -43.23 28.23
N GLU A 175 10.92 -42.32 27.90
CA GLU A 175 10.10 -41.62 28.91
C GLU A 175 8.63 -42.05 28.83
N SER A 176 8.12 -42.45 30.01
CA SER A 176 6.73 -42.83 30.24
C SER A 176 5.77 -41.80 29.66
N SER A 177 4.83 -42.28 28.86
CA SER A 177 3.82 -41.54 28.09
C SER A 177 2.90 -40.61 28.92
N ALA A 178 3.04 -40.59 30.25
CA ALA A 178 2.15 -39.89 31.17
C ALA A 178 2.49 -38.40 31.38
N SER A 179 3.73 -37.96 31.15
CA SER A 179 4.13 -36.57 31.42
C SER A 179 3.77 -35.59 30.30
N PHE A 180 3.72 -36.05 29.05
CA PHE A 180 3.49 -35.16 27.89
C PHE A 180 2.02 -34.77 27.68
N THR A 181 1.06 -35.58 28.14
CA THR A 181 -0.37 -35.25 28.03
C THR A 181 -0.74 -34.04 28.90
N GLN A 182 0.01 -33.77 29.96
CA GLN A 182 -0.27 -32.67 30.88
C GLN A 182 0.22 -31.31 30.36
N ALA A 183 1.34 -31.30 29.62
CA ALA A 183 1.85 -30.09 28.97
C ALA A 183 0.99 -29.65 27.77
N ALA A 184 0.45 -30.60 26.98
CA ALA A 184 -0.42 -30.29 25.85
C ALA A 184 -1.79 -29.72 26.28
N LYS A 185 -2.33 -30.19 27.41
CA LYS A 185 -3.59 -29.65 27.98
C LYS A 185 -3.42 -28.22 28.53
N ALA A 186 -2.25 -27.86 29.07
CA ALA A 186 -1.99 -26.52 29.57
C ALA A 186 -2.02 -25.48 28.43
N SER A 187 -1.46 -25.80 27.27
CA SER A 187 -1.39 -24.90 26.11
C SER A 187 -2.72 -24.69 25.39
N GLN A 188 -3.67 -25.63 25.49
CA GLN A 188 -5.01 -25.48 24.91
C GLN A 188 -5.97 -24.65 25.79
N SER A 189 -5.59 -24.32 27.03
CA SER A 189 -6.44 -23.57 27.96
C SER A 189 -6.26 -22.04 27.93
N HIS A 190 -5.32 -21.52 27.13
CA HIS A 190 -4.97 -20.08 27.12
C HIS A 190 -5.35 -19.33 25.85
N VAL A 191 -6.28 -19.86 25.04
CA VAL A 191 -6.97 -19.07 24.02
C VAL A 191 -8.28 -18.56 24.61
N GLY A 192 -8.16 -17.57 25.50
CA GLY A 192 -9.30 -16.71 25.87
C GLY A 192 -9.64 -15.77 24.71
N PRO A 193 -10.90 -15.29 24.61
CA PRO A 193 -11.32 -14.44 23.50
C PRO A 193 -10.55 -13.13 23.52
N VAL A 194 -9.77 -12.84 22.47
CA VAL A 194 -9.14 -11.53 22.29
C VAL A 194 -10.27 -10.52 22.09
N CYS A 195 -10.46 -9.69 23.11
CA CYS A 195 -11.47 -8.65 23.17
C CYS A 195 -11.20 -7.61 22.07
N VAL A 196 -12.08 -7.52 21.09
CA VAL A 196 -12.17 -6.38 20.17
C VAL A 196 -12.73 -5.21 20.98
N ARG A 197 -11.89 -4.24 21.34
CA ARG A 197 -12.38 -2.91 21.73
C ARG A 197 -12.18 -1.96 20.56
N ALA A 198 -13.31 -1.62 19.95
CA ALA A 198 -13.49 -0.42 19.16
C ALA A 198 -13.18 0.81 20.02
N LEU A 199 -12.46 1.77 19.44
CA LEU A 199 -12.27 3.10 19.99
C LEU A 199 -13.37 4.00 19.41
N GLU A 200 -14.25 4.48 20.28
CA GLU A 200 -14.82 5.83 20.18
C GLU A 200 -13.88 6.81 20.90
#